data_AF-R9MLR8-F1
#
_entry.id   AF-R9MLR8-F1
#
_cell.length_a   1.000
_cell.length_b   1.000
_cell.length_c   1.000
_cell.angle_alpha   90.00
_cell.angle_beta   90.00
_cell.angle_gamma   90.00
#
_symmetry.space_group_name_H-M   'P 1'
#
loop_
_entity.id
_entity.type
_entity.pdbx_description
1 polymer ?
#
loop_
_entity_poly.entity_id
_entity_poly.type
_entity_poly.pdbx_seq_one_letter_code
_entity_poly.pdbx_strand_id
1 'polypeptide(L)'
;MHDFGCKESKDIYYPELAEGVKHFKEEEGGRKIMCEAVEKYADRKILDKQLEMVRNLMDSMKLTAEQAMTALKFSDKEKAVLMKKI
;
A
#
# COMPACT_ATOMS: atom_id res chain seq x y z
N MET A 1 -24.37 -11.51 3.94
CA MET A 1 -23.09 -12.13 4.33
C MET A 1 -22.77 -11.71 5.77
N HIS A 2 -23.24 -12.48 6.77
CA HIS A 2 -23.05 -12.15 8.19
C HIS A 2 -21.60 -12.40 8.62
N ASP A 3 -21.14 -13.65 8.47
CA ASP A 3 -19.85 -14.15 8.96
C ASP A 3 -18.62 -13.36 8.49
N PHE A 4 -18.61 -12.88 7.25
CA PHE A 4 -17.48 -12.10 6.71
C PHE A 4 -17.39 -10.69 7.34
N GLY A 5 -18.51 -10.14 7.82
CA GLY A 5 -18.55 -8.84 8.50
C GLY A 5 -18.23 -8.91 9.99
N CYS A 6 -18.22 -10.11 10.58
CA CYS A 6 -17.98 -10.30 12.00
C CYS A 6 -16.57 -9.84 12.39
N LYS A 7 -16.47 -9.05 13.46
CA LYS A 7 -15.17 -8.56 13.95
C LYS A 7 -14.44 -9.63 14.75
N GLU A 8 -15.16 -10.41 15.53
CA GLU A 8 -14.63 -11.45 16.40
C GLU A 8 -14.98 -12.82 15.82
N SER A 9 -14.08 -13.81 15.96
CA SER A 9 -14.33 -15.17 15.44
C SER A 9 -15.48 -15.86 16.14
N LYS A 10 -15.73 -15.55 17.42
CA LYS A 10 -16.88 -16.09 18.17
C LYS A 10 -18.25 -15.69 17.59
N ASP A 11 -18.31 -14.60 16.81
CA ASP A 11 -19.55 -14.12 16.20
C ASP A 11 -19.81 -14.77 14.82
N ILE A 12 -18.92 -15.63 14.34
CA ILE A 12 -19.03 -16.32 13.04
C ILE A 12 -19.84 -17.61 13.22
N TYR A 13 -20.84 -17.83 12.37
CA TYR A 13 -21.68 -19.02 12.46
C TYR A 13 -21.00 -20.27 11.90
N TYR A 14 -20.16 -20.13 10.87
CA TYR A 14 -19.43 -21.26 10.27
C TYR A 14 -18.15 -21.61 11.07
N PRO A 15 -18.10 -22.77 11.76
CA PRO A 15 -17.04 -23.08 12.71
C PRO A 15 -15.63 -23.15 12.09
N GLU A 16 -15.50 -23.72 10.89
CA GLU A 16 -14.21 -23.86 10.22
C GLU A 16 -13.66 -22.49 9.79
N LEU A 17 -14.54 -21.54 9.44
CA LEU A 17 -14.16 -20.16 9.17
C LEU A 17 -13.75 -19.47 10.48
N ALA A 18 -14.53 -19.64 11.55
CA ALA A 18 -14.24 -19.06 12.86
C ALA A 18 -12.85 -19.48 13.37
N GLU A 19 -12.50 -20.76 13.24
CA GLU A 19 -11.19 -21.29 13.62
C GLU A 19 -10.08 -20.71 12.73
N GLY A 20 -10.26 -20.71 11.41
CA GLY A 20 -9.25 -20.24 10.46
C GLY A 20 -8.92 -18.75 10.57
N VAL A 21 -9.87 -17.90 10.98
CA VAL A 21 -9.65 -16.45 11.12
C VAL A 21 -9.32 -16.00 12.53
N LYS A 22 -9.33 -16.92 13.51
CA LYS A 22 -9.18 -16.62 14.93
C LYS A 22 -7.92 -15.82 15.23
N HIS A 23 -6.78 -16.27 14.71
CA HIS A 23 -5.49 -15.58 14.87
C HIS A 23 -5.52 -14.14 14.34
N PHE A 24 -6.15 -13.90 13.19
CA PHE A 24 -6.25 -12.56 12.61
C PHE A 24 -7.24 -11.64 13.32
N LYS A 25 -8.30 -12.20 13.92
CA LYS A 25 -9.41 -11.45 14.52
C LYS A 25 -9.26 -11.22 16.03
N GLU A 26 -8.64 -12.13 16.77
CA GLU A 26 -8.58 -12.13 18.24
C GLU A 26 -7.19 -11.86 18.82
N GLU A 27 -6.10 -12.17 18.12
CA GLU A 27 -4.76 -11.95 18.68
C GLU A 27 -4.43 -10.45 18.74
N GLU A 28 -3.91 -9.98 19.88
CA GLU A 28 -3.45 -8.59 20.11
C GLU A 28 -2.24 -8.28 19.21
N GLY A 29 -2.50 -8.08 17.93
CA GLY A 29 -1.46 -7.94 16.92
C GLY A 29 -1.95 -8.27 15.52
N GLY A 30 -2.80 -9.29 15.35
CA GLY A 30 -3.24 -9.76 14.03
C GLY A 30 -3.86 -8.65 13.18
N ARG A 31 -4.80 -7.88 13.76
CA ARG A 31 -5.39 -6.71 13.08
C ARG A 31 -4.37 -5.60 12.82
N LYS A 32 -3.49 -5.31 13.78
CA LYS A 32 -2.47 -4.26 13.65
C LYS A 32 -1.44 -4.58 12.57
N ILE A 33 -0.95 -5.81 12.56
CA ILE A 33 0.00 -6.34 11.58
C ILE A 33 -0.62 -6.32 10.18
N MET A 34 -1.88 -6.73 10.06
CA MET A 34 -2.60 -6.68 8.78
C MET A 34 -2.74 -5.23 8.30
N CYS A 35 -3.21 -4.31 9.15
CA CYS A 35 -3.34 -2.89 8.80
C CYS A 35 -1.99 -2.31 8.34
N GLU A 36 -0.92 -2.55 9.09
CA GLU A 36 0.42 -2.09 8.75
C GLU A 36 0.93 -2.68 7.42
N ALA A 37 0.61 -3.94 7.14
CA ALA A 37 0.95 -4.58 5.86
C ALA A 37 0.20 -3.94 4.69
N VAL A 38 -1.08 -3.61 4.86
CA VAL A 38 -1.90 -2.93 3.84
C VAL A 38 -1.42 -1.51 3.60
N GLU A 39 -1.11 -0.74 4.65
CA GLU A 39 -0.55 0.61 4.55
C GLU A 39 0.77 0.58 3.79
N LYS A 40 1.70 -0.30 4.18
CA LYS A 40 2.98 -0.47 3.47
C LYS A 40 2.81 -0.90 2.01
N TYR A 41 1.78 -1.70 1.71
CA TYR A 41 1.48 -2.09 0.33
C TYR A 41 0.96 -0.91 -0.49
N ALA A 42 0.04 -0.12 0.08
CA ALA A 42 -0.49 1.08 -0.55
C ALA A 42 0.62 2.09 -0.85
N ASP A 43 1.50 2.34 0.12
CA ASP A 43 2.65 3.25 -0.04
C ASP A 43 3.60 2.81 -1.15
N ARG A 44 3.90 1.50 -1.22
CA ARG A 44 4.72 0.95 -2.32
C ARG A 44 4.06 1.15 -3.67
N LYS A 45 2.76 0.89 -3.79
CA LYS A 45 2.02 1.06 -5.05
C LYS A 45 1.97 2.51 -5.52
N ILE A 46 1.80 3.46 -4.60
CA ILE A 46 1.85 4.88 -4.93
C ILE A 46 3.24 5.24 -5.46
N LEU A 47 4.29 4.79 -4.78
CA LEU A 47 5.66 5.07 -5.17
C LEU A 47 6.02 4.46 -6.54
N ASP A 48 5.63 3.21 -6.79
CA ASP A 48 5.85 2.54 -8.08
C ASP A 48 5.17 3.31 -9.22
N LYS A 49 3.93 3.77 -8.99
CA LYS A 49 3.19 4.59 -9.95
C LYS A 49 3.85 5.95 -10.18
N GLN A 50 4.37 6.59 -9.14
CA GLN A 50 5.13 7.84 -9.27
C GLN A 50 6.40 7.65 -10.11
N LEU A 51 7.14 6.56 -9.90
CA LEU A 51 8.31 6.22 -10.70
C LEU A 51 7.94 5.95 -12.16
N GLU A 52 6.86 5.24 -12.41
CA GLU A 52 6.34 5.01 -13.76
C GLU A 52 5.99 6.32 -14.47
N MET A 53 5.30 7.24 -13.79
CA MET A 53 4.99 8.56 -14.37
C MET A 53 6.25 9.36 -14.70
N VAL A 54 7.26 9.32 -13.84
CA VAL A 54 8.54 10.00 -14.10
C VAL A 54 9.24 9.38 -15.30
N ARG A 55 9.35 8.05 -15.36
CA ARG A 55 9.96 7.33 -16.50
C ARG A 55 9.24 7.61 -17.81
N ASN A 56 7.90 7.56 -17.80
CA ASN A 56 7.10 7.86 -18.98
C ASN A 56 7.33 9.30 -19.49
N LEU A 57 7.47 10.28 -18.59
CA LEU A 57 7.80 11.65 -18.97
C LEU A 57 9.24 11.78 -19.49
N MET A 58 10.19 11.08 -18.86
CA MET A 58 11.58 11.04 -19.35
C MET A 58 11.64 10.46 -20.77
N ASP A 59 10.92 9.38 -21.05
CA ASP A 59 10.94 8.72 -22.36
C ASP A 59 10.17 9.51 -23.42
N SER A 60 8.96 9.97 -23.10
CA SER A 60 8.08 10.64 -24.07
C SER A 60 8.52 12.06 -24.39
N MET A 61 8.97 12.82 -23.39
CA MET A 61 9.32 14.23 -23.54
C MET A 61 10.83 14.48 -23.50
N LYS A 62 11.66 13.42 -23.38
CA LYS A 62 13.13 13.50 -23.24
C LYS A 62 13.58 14.41 -22.09
N LEU A 63 12.77 14.48 -21.03
CA LEU A 63 13.07 15.26 -19.84
C LEU A 63 14.09 14.54 -18.96
N THR A 64 14.87 15.29 -18.20
CA THR A 64 15.66 14.71 -17.10
C THR A 64 14.74 14.30 -15.94
N ALA A 65 15.22 13.41 -15.07
CA ALA A 65 14.45 12.97 -13.91
C ALA A 65 14.00 14.15 -13.02
N GLU A 66 14.87 15.13 -12.78
CA GLU A 66 14.56 16.34 -11.99
C GLU A 66 13.49 17.21 -12.67
N GLN A 67 13.58 17.37 -14.00
CA GLN A 67 12.60 18.13 -14.77
C GLN A 67 11.24 17.44 -14.75
N ALA A 68 11.19 16.11 -14.93
CA ALA A 68 9.97 15.33 -14.89
C ALA A 68 9.31 15.39 -13.49
N MET A 69 10.10 15.23 -12.41
CA MET A 69 9.59 15.36 -11.04
C MET A 69 9.11 16.78 -10.72
N THR A 70 9.75 17.81 -11.28
CA THR A 70 9.32 19.20 -11.13
C THR A 70 8.04 19.49 -11.92
N ALA A 71 7.90 18.92 -13.12
CA ALA A 71 6.67 19.02 -13.93
C ALA A 71 5.48 18.34 -13.24
N LEU A 72 5.71 17.21 -12.57
CA LEU A 72 4.72 16.52 -11.74
C LEU A 72 4.44 17.21 -10.38
N LYS A 73 5.16 18.31 -10.08
CA LYS A 73 5.04 19.09 -8.83
C LYS A 73 5.24 18.26 -7.55
N PHE A 74 6.15 17.28 -7.60
CA PHE A 74 6.52 16.56 -6.39
C PHE A 74 7.22 17.46 -5.37
N SER A 75 6.97 17.23 -4.09
CA SER A 75 7.65 17.92 -3.00
C SER A 75 9.12 17.51 -2.91
N ASP A 76 9.96 18.31 -2.27
CA ASP A 76 11.40 18.00 -2.14
C ASP A 76 11.65 16.68 -1.40
N LYS A 77 10.76 16.32 -0.46
CA LYS A 77 10.81 15.02 0.23
C LYS A 77 10.53 13.86 -0.72
N GLU A 78 9.50 13.97 -1.57
CA GLU A 78 9.16 12.95 -2.56
C GLU A 78 10.26 12.81 -3.61
N LYS A 79 10.81 13.93 -4.09
CA LYS A 79 11.96 13.95 -5.00
C LYS A 79 13.14 13.19 -4.41
N ALA A 80 13.50 13.44 -3.15
CA ALA A 80 14.60 12.74 -2.49
C ALA A 80 14.37 11.22 -2.34
N VAL A 81 13.12 10.78 -2.16
CA VAL A 81 12.78 9.35 -2.09
C VAL A 81 12.82 8.71 -3.49
N LEU A 82 12.23 9.36 -4.49
CA LEU A 82 12.17 8.86 -5.86
C LEU A 82 13.55 8.82 -6.52
N MET A 83 14.39 9.81 -6.28
CA MET A 83 15.74 9.90 -6.83
C MET A 83 16.70 8.82 -6.30
N LYS A 84 16.40 8.20 -5.16
CA LYS A 84 17.12 7.02 -4.66
C LYS A 84 16.72 5.72 -5.39
N LYS A 85 15.62 5.74 -6.15
CA LYS A 85 15.00 4.57 -6.80
C LYS A 85 14.96 4.64 -8.33
N ILE A 86 15.18 5.82 -8.91
CA ILE A 86 15.41 6.03 -10.34
C ILE A 86 16.80 5.51 -10.71
#